data_AF-D1C7B7-F1
#
_entry.id   AF-D1C7B7-F1
#
_cell.length_a   1.000
_cell.length_b   1.000
_cell.length_c   1.000
_cell.angle_alpha   90.00
_cell.angle_beta   90.00
_cell.angle_gamma   90.00
#
_symmetry.space_group_name_H-M   'P 1'
#
loop_
_entity.id
_entity.type
_entity.pdbx_description
1 polymer ?
#
loop_
_entity_poly.entity_id
_entity_poly.type
_entity_poly.pdbx_seq_one_letter_code
_entity_poly.pdbx_strand_id
1 'polypeptide(L)'
;MVAIFRRRQRHEDGDAQPTTADLRAQRAAEWARHFPGPAGLEDYRQAFLRYSPLFWDIVESTQRDLLALLVGRVPADLGVPAIFALSLLYSRHGKPDDAARATLAIIVNDLSPAHARTLLVTLSDAWHNAQRCPYDERPAAILAEVQPALRRLQTTSAEETGAISAIQEQIAFGWEE
;
A
#
# COMPACT_ATOMS: atom_id res chain seq x y z
N MET A 1 -4.91 70.26 -8.22
CA MET A 1 -3.56 69.83 -7.79
C MET A 1 -3.64 69.60 -6.29
N VAL A 2 -3.47 68.42 -5.70
CA VAL A 2 -2.58 67.30 -5.99
C VAL A 2 -3.31 65.99 -5.61
N ALA A 3 -3.24 64.99 -6.48
CA ALA A 3 -3.78 63.65 -6.27
C ALA A 3 -2.90 62.87 -5.29
N ILE A 4 -3.47 62.40 -4.17
CA ILE A 4 -2.79 61.47 -3.27
C ILE A 4 -3.16 60.06 -3.71
N PHE A 5 -2.30 59.49 -4.56
CA PHE A 5 -2.25 58.07 -4.86
C PHE A 5 -1.96 57.29 -3.57
N ARG A 6 -3.00 56.80 -2.90
CA ARG A 6 -2.84 55.70 -1.92
C ARG A 6 -2.59 54.41 -2.70
N ARG A 7 -1.30 54.17 -2.88
CA ARG A 7 -0.60 52.91 -3.12
C ARG A 7 -1.48 51.70 -2.80
N ARG A 8 -1.84 50.95 -3.84
CA ARG A 8 -2.26 49.55 -3.75
C ARG A 8 -1.28 48.82 -2.84
N GLN A 9 -1.70 48.40 -1.65
CA GLN A 9 -1.15 47.20 -1.04
C GLN A 9 -1.65 46.04 -1.90
N ARG A 10 -0.86 45.69 -2.93
CA ARG A 10 -0.83 44.31 -3.38
C ARG A 10 -0.41 43.52 -2.15
N HIS A 11 -1.34 42.75 -1.59
CA HIS A 11 -0.97 41.55 -0.85
C HIS A 11 -0.13 40.73 -1.84
N GLU A 12 1.19 40.84 -1.71
CA GLU A 12 2.11 39.79 -2.10
C GLU A 12 1.83 38.64 -1.12
N ASP A 13 0.72 37.94 -1.34
CA ASP A 13 0.65 36.52 -0.98
C ASP A 13 1.62 35.84 -1.94
N GLY A 14 2.92 36.00 -1.65
CA GLY A 14 3.96 35.27 -2.33
C GLY A 14 3.66 33.80 -2.12
N ASP A 15 3.64 33.06 -3.23
CA ASP A 15 3.61 31.60 -3.27
C ASP A 15 4.72 31.04 -2.37
N ALA A 16 4.45 30.96 -1.06
CA ALA A 16 5.33 30.35 -0.10
C ALA A 16 5.37 28.87 -0.46
N GLN A 17 6.47 28.45 -1.10
CA GLN A 17 6.66 27.05 -1.43
C GLN A 17 6.47 26.21 -0.16
N PRO A 18 5.64 25.17 -0.21
CA PRO A 18 5.32 24.38 0.96
C PRO A 18 6.60 23.78 1.56
N THR A 19 6.72 23.83 2.89
CA THR A 19 7.87 23.26 3.58
C THR A 19 7.83 21.73 3.50
N THR A 20 8.96 21.06 3.76
CA THR A 20 8.98 19.60 3.85
C THR A 20 8.07 19.05 4.95
N ALA A 21 7.80 19.84 6.00
CA ALA A 21 6.85 19.48 7.05
C ALA A 21 5.40 19.56 6.54
N ASP A 22 5.08 20.60 5.75
CA ASP A 22 3.75 20.76 5.13
C ASP A 22 3.47 19.64 4.15
N LEU A 23 4.44 19.28 3.29
CA LEU A 23 4.31 18.16 2.35
C LEU A 23 4.09 16.83 3.09
N ARG A 24 4.79 16.60 4.21
CA ARG A 24 4.58 15.40 5.04
C ARG A 24 3.20 15.38 5.69
N ALA A 25 2.73 16.52 6.20
CA ALA A 25 1.40 16.64 6.80
C ALA A 25 0.28 16.46 5.77
N GLN A 26 0.45 17.04 4.58
CA GLN A 26 -0.48 16.86 3.45
C GLN A 26 -0.55 15.40 3.03
N ARG A 27 0.60 14.74 2.82
CA ARG A 27 0.65 13.31 2.50
C ARG A 27 -0.01 12.46 3.59
N ALA A 28 0.26 12.73 4.87
CA ALA A 28 -0.39 12.02 5.98
C ALA A 28 -1.91 12.21 6.00
N ALA A 29 -2.40 13.43 5.71
CA ALA A 29 -3.82 13.73 5.62
C ALA A 29 -4.49 13.02 4.43
N GLU A 30 -3.83 12.96 3.27
CA GLU A 30 -4.32 12.20 2.12
C GLU A 30 -4.38 10.70 2.43
N TRP A 31 -3.34 10.15 3.04
CA TRP A 31 -3.33 8.76 3.52
C TRP A 31 -4.53 8.49 4.43
N ALA A 32 -4.76 9.33 5.44
CA ALA A 32 -5.90 9.17 6.36
C ALA A 32 -7.26 9.22 5.64
N ARG A 33 -7.40 10.04 4.59
CA ARG A 33 -8.64 10.11 3.77
C ARG A 33 -8.87 8.83 2.96
N HIS A 34 -7.80 8.26 2.41
CA HIS A 34 -7.90 7.03 1.60
C HIS A 34 -7.98 5.77 2.44
N PHE A 35 -7.56 5.80 3.70
CA PHE A 35 -7.50 4.63 4.58
C PHE A 35 -8.24 4.86 5.90
N PRO A 36 -9.57 5.11 5.86
CA PRO A 36 -10.35 5.28 7.08
C PRO A 36 -10.53 3.94 7.79
N GLY A 37 -10.32 3.91 9.11
CA GLY A 37 -10.62 2.74 9.94
C GLY A 37 -9.58 2.43 11.02
N PRO A 38 -9.82 1.38 11.81
CA PRO A 38 -8.93 0.94 12.88
C PRO A 38 -7.62 0.38 12.30
N ALA A 39 -6.49 0.99 12.65
CA ALA A 39 -5.17 0.66 12.12
C ALA A 39 -4.12 0.39 13.22
N GLY A 40 -4.54 0.32 14.50
CA GLY A 40 -3.66 0.07 15.62
C GLY A 40 -3.13 -1.37 15.66
N LEU A 41 -2.06 -1.61 16.41
CA LEU A 41 -1.45 -2.93 16.52
C LEU A 41 -2.44 -3.99 17.05
N GLU A 42 -3.27 -3.64 18.03
CA GLU A 42 -4.29 -4.54 18.57
C GLU A 42 -5.37 -4.85 17.53
N ASP A 43 -5.71 -3.90 16.66
CA ASP A 43 -6.65 -4.14 15.54
C ASP A 43 -6.05 -5.16 14.56
N TYR A 44 -4.76 -5.04 14.24
CA TYR A 44 -4.02 -6.01 13.42
C TYR A 44 -4.02 -7.39 14.08
N ARG A 45 -3.74 -7.45 15.38
CA ARG A 45 -3.78 -8.71 16.13
C ARG A 45 -5.15 -9.37 16.04
N GLN A 46 -6.22 -8.64 16.31
CA GLN A 46 -7.59 -9.15 16.22
C GLN A 46 -7.93 -9.61 14.80
N ALA A 47 -7.50 -8.85 13.79
CA ALA A 47 -7.71 -9.21 12.39
C ALA A 47 -6.97 -10.49 11.99
N PHE A 48 -5.72 -10.67 12.42
CA PHE A 48 -4.93 -11.87 12.16
C PHE A 48 -5.56 -13.13 12.77
N LEU A 49 -6.06 -13.04 14.00
CA LEU A 49 -6.70 -14.16 14.69
C LEU A 49 -7.98 -14.67 14.00
N ARG A 50 -8.58 -13.88 13.10
CA ARG A 50 -9.71 -14.34 12.28
C ARG A 50 -9.29 -15.25 11.12
N TYR A 51 -8.04 -15.15 10.66
CA TYR A 51 -7.55 -15.86 9.47
C TYR A 51 -6.48 -16.91 9.78
N SER A 52 -5.81 -16.81 10.93
CA SER A 52 -4.74 -17.72 11.32
C SER A 52 -4.98 -18.29 12.71
N PRO A 53 -4.82 -19.61 12.90
CA PRO A 53 -4.85 -20.23 14.21
C PRO A 53 -3.55 -20.03 15.00
N LEU A 54 -2.53 -19.37 14.41
CA LEU A 54 -1.25 -19.15 15.07
C LEU A 54 -1.35 -18.11 16.17
N PHE A 55 -0.57 -18.30 17.23
CA PHE A 55 -0.44 -17.31 18.30
C PHE A 55 0.16 -16.01 17.76
N TRP A 56 -0.36 -14.89 18.27
CA TRP A 56 0.03 -13.55 17.83
C TRP A 56 1.54 -13.33 17.92
N ASP A 57 2.20 -13.78 18.99
CA ASP A 57 3.64 -13.57 19.18
C ASP A 57 4.48 -14.17 18.04
N ILE A 58 4.04 -15.31 17.48
CA ILE A 58 4.68 -15.94 16.32
C ILE A 58 4.45 -15.10 15.07
N VAL A 59 3.20 -14.68 14.84
CA VAL A 59 2.83 -13.83 13.69
C VAL A 59 3.58 -12.51 13.74
N GLU A 60 3.59 -11.83 14.88
CA GLU A 60 4.28 -10.56 15.08
C GLU A 60 5.78 -10.70 14.83
N SER A 61 6.41 -11.77 15.32
CA SER A 61 7.84 -12.01 15.09
C SER A 61 8.17 -12.25 13.61
N THR A 62 7.30 -12.96 12.89
CA THR A 62 7.53 -13.36 11.49
C THR A 62 7.16 -12.25 10.51
N GLN A 63 6.11 -11.49 10.81
CA GLN A 63 5.55 -10.45 9.94
C GLN A 63 5.95 -9.04 10.38
N ARG A 64 6.92 -8.91 11.29
CA ARG A 64 7.34 -7.64 11.91
C ARG A 64 7.58 -6.53 10.88
N ASP A 65 8.31 -6.86 9.82
CA ASP A 65 8.69 -5.89 8.79
C ASP A 65 7.49 -5.41 7.96
N LEU A 66 6.54 -6.31 7.65
CA LEU A 66 5.31 -5.94 6.94
C LEU A 66 4.36 -5.14 7.84
N LEU A 67 4.23 -5.55 9.10
CA LEU A 67 3.45 -4.83 10.11
C LEU A 67 3.97 -3.41 10.31
N ALA A 68 5.29 -3.21 10.35
CA ALA A 68 5.90 -1.90 10.50
C ALA A 68 5.56 -0.93 9.34
N LEU A 69 5.24 -1.46 8.15
CA LEU A 69 4.83 -0.65 7.00
C LEU A 69 3.36 -0.24 7.05
N LEU A 70 2.50 -1.02 7.72
CA LEU A 70 1.04 -0.88 7.65
C LEU A 70 0.38 -0.37 8.93
N VAL A 71 0.89 -0.76 10.10
CA VAL A 71 0.32 -0.37 11.40
C VAL A 71 0.35 1.16 11.54
N GLY A 72 -0.79 1.72 11.94
CA GLY A 72 -1.01 3.16 12.06
C GLY A 72 -1.26 3.89 10.74
N ARG A 73 -1.23 3.20 9.59
CA ARG A 73 -1.42 3.80 8.25
C ARG A 73 -2.57 3.19 7.46
N VAL A 74 -2.73 1.87 7.55
CA VAL A 74 -3.71 1.09 6.79
C VAL A 74 -4.62 0.34 7.76
N PRO A 75 -5.95 0.36 7.59
CA PRO A 75 -6.87 -0.40 8.41
C PRO A 75 -6.53 -1.88 8.45
N ALA A 76 -6.60 -2.48 9.65
CA ALA A 76 -6.25 -3.89 9.87
C ALA A 76 -7.05 -4.85 8.98
N ASP A 77 -8.34 -4.55 8.76
CA ASP A 77 -9.22 -5.36 7.92
C ASP A 77 -8.81 -5.39 6.44
N LEU A 78 -7.99 -4.43 6.00
CA LEU A 78 -7.41 -4.37 4.66
C LEU A 78 -5.97 -4.90 4.65
N GLY A 79 -5.17 -4.46 5.61
CA GLY A 79 -3.74 -4.77 5.67
C GLY A 79 -3.45 -6.25 5.94
N VAL A 80 -4.22 -6.90 6.82
CA VAL A 80 -4.00 -8.31 7.16
C VAL A 80 -4.25 -9.24 5.96
N PRO A 81 -5.39 -9.17 5.25
CA PRO A 81 -5.59 -9.88 3.99
C PRO A 81 -4.49 -9.61 2.95
N ALA A 82 -4.05 -8.36 2.82
CA ALA A 82 -2.99 -8.00 1.87
C ALA A 82 -1.64 -8.64 2.24
N ILE A 83 -1.29 -8.74 3.53
CA ILE A 83 -0.11 -9.49 3.99
C ILE A 83 -0.22 -10.96 3.55
N PHE A 84 -1.35 -11.63 3.83
CA PHE A 84 -1.53 -13.03 3.42
C PHE A 84 -1.44 -13.22 1.90
N ALA A 85 -2.04 -12.31 1.12
CA ALA A 85 -1.94 -12.33 -0.33
C ALA A 85 -0.48 -12.27 -0.81
N LEU A 86 0.31 -11.33 -0.27
CA LEU A 86 1.71 -11.17 -0.63
C LEU A 86 2.57 -12.37 -0.19
N SER A 87 2.36 -12.87 1.02
CA SER A 87 3.08 -14.06 1.51
C SER A 87 2.84 -15.29 0.64
N LEU A 88 1.61 -15.48 0.14
CA LEU A 88 1.31 -16.56 -0.82
C LEU A 88 1.86 -16.28 -2.21
N LEU A 89 1.74 -15.05 -2.69
CA LEU A 89 2.21 -14.67 -4.03
C LEU A 89 3.71 -14.90 -4.20
N TYR A 90 4.48 -14.69 -3.13
CA TYR A 90 5.94 -14.88 -3.09
C TYR A 90 6.38 -16.20 -2.48
N SER A 91 5.48 -17.14 -2.16
CA SER A 91 5.84 -18.35 -1.42
C SER A 91 6.86 -19.25 -2.12
N ARG A 92 7.02 -19.10 -3.45
CA ARG A 92 7.98 -19.83 -4.29
C ARG A 92 9.26 -19.05 -4.59
N HIS A 93 9.33 -17.78 -4.20
CA HIS A 93 10.48 -16.93 -4.43
C HIS A 93 11.67 -17.36 -3.56
N GLY A 94 12.91 -17.21 -4.04
CA GLY A 94 14.12 -17.60 -3.30
C GLY A 94 14.35 -16.83 -1.99
N LYS A 95 13.68 -15.69 -1.83
CA LYS A 95 13.64 -14.87 -0.61
C LYS A 95 12.22 -14.30 -0.40
N PRO A 96 11.26 -15.11 0.08
CA PRO A 96 9.83 -14.75 0.05
C PRO A 96 9.53 -13.49 0.87
N ASP A 97 10.08 -13.39 2.07
CA ASP A 97 9.84 -12.27 2.99
C ASP A 97 10.43 -10.96 2.47
N ASP A 98 11.63 -11.00 1.91
CA ASP A 98 12.27 -9.82 1.31
C ASP A 98 11.48 -9.28 0.12
N ALA A 99 10.95 -10.18 -0.73
CA ALA A 99 10.14 -9.81 -1.89
C ALA A 99 8.79 -9.20 -1.47
N ALA A 100 8.10 -9.86 -0.53
CA ALA A 100 6.84 -9.34 0.02
C ALA A 100 7.05 -7.94 0.66
N ARG A 101 8.14 -7.77 1.41
CA ARG A 101 8.50 -6.49 2.04
C ARG A 101 8.83 -5.42 1.02
N ALA A 102 9.65 -5.73 0.02
CA ALA A 102 10.01 -4.79 -1.04
C ALA A 102 8.76 -4.31 -1.78
N THR A 103 7.90 -5.23 -2.20
CA THR A 103 6.64 -4.90 -2.87
C THR A 103 5.72 -4.04 -2.01
N LEU A 104 5.54 -4.41 -0.74
CA LEU A 104 4.71 -3.61 0.17
C LEU A 104 5.29 -2.22 0.43
N ALA A 105 6.61 -2.11 0.52
CA ALA A 105 7.29 -0.83 0.67
C ALA A 105 7.06 0.07 -0.55
N ILE A 106 7.13 -0.47 -1.77
CA ILE A 106 6.82 0.28 -3.00
C ILE A 106 5.35 0.75 -2.97
N ILE A 107 4.42 -0.15 -2.62
CA ILE A 107 2.98 0.19 -2.54
C ILE A 107 2.73 1.33 -1.55
N VAL A 108 3.35 1.31 -0.38
CA VAL A 108 3.08 2.28 0.70
C VAL A 108 3.88 3.58 0.54
N ASN A 109 5.11 3.51 0.03
CA ASN A 109 5.99 4.67 0.02
C ASN A 109 6.03 5.38 -1.35
N ASP A 110 5.92 4.64 -2.45
CA ASP A 110 6.21 5.17 -3.79
C ASP A 110 4.95 5.42 -4.61
N LEU A 111 3.83 4.78 -4.27
CA LEU A 111 2.53 5.08 -4.88
C LEU A 111 1.82 6.23 -4.16
N SER A 112 0.95 6.90 -4.89
CA SER A 112 -0.07 7.80 -4.38
C SER A 112 -1.07 7.02 -3.53
N PRO A 113 -1.67 7.64 -2.51
CA PRO A 113 -2.61 6.96 -1.61
C PRO A 113 -3.79 6.29 -2.35
N ALA A 114 -4.26 6.86 -3.46
CA ALA A 114 -5.33 6.30 -4.27
C ALA A 114 -4.93 4.99 -4.97
N HIS A 115 -3.75 4.93 -5.58
CA HIS A 115 -3.26 3.71 -6.23
C HIS A 115 -2.79 2.67 -5.22
N ALA A 116 -2.15 3.10 -4.13
CA ALA A 116 -1.84 2.22 -3.00
C ALA A 116 -3.12 1.55 -2.46
N ARG A 117 -4.20 2.32 -2.27
CA ARG A 117 -5.49 1.78 -1.85
C ARG A 117 -6.02 0.77 -2.85
N THR A 118 -5.97 1.10 -4.13
CA THR A 118 -6.46 0.21 -5.20
C THR A 118 -5.75 -1.14 -5.17
N LEU A 119 -4.42 -1.15 -5.04
CA LEU A 119 -3.66 -2.40 -4.94
C LEU A 119 -3.90 -3.15 -3.64
N LEU A 120 -3.95 -2.48 -2.50
CA LEU A 120 -4.23 -3.15 -1.21
C LEU A 120 -5.63 -3.76 -1.16
N VAL A 121 -6.64 -3.07 -1.73
CA VAL A 121 -7.99 -3.63 -1.90
C VAL A 121 -7.97 -4.82 -2.83
N THR A 122 -7.29 -4.73 -3.96
CA THR A 122 -7.17 -5.85 -4.90
C THR A 122 -6.50 -7.06 -4.25
N LEU A 123 -5.41 -6.86 -3.51
CA LEU A 123 -4.73 -7.94 -2.77
C LEU A 123 -5.63 -8.57 -1.72
N SER A 124 -6.35 -7.74 -0.96
CA SER A 124 -7.32 -8.20 0.03
C SER A 124 -8.41 -9.04 -0.62
N ASP A 125 -9.05 -8.54 -1.68
CA ASP A 125 -10.13 -9.24 -2.38
C ASP A 125 -9.63 -10.56 -2.97
N ALA A 126 -8.45 -10.53 -3.61
CA ALA A 126 -7.80 -11.71 -4.17
C ALA A 126 -7.52 -12.79 -3.12
N TRP A 127 -7.07 -12.40 -1.92
CA TRP A 127 -6.92 -13.33 -0.80
C TRP A 127 -8.26 -13.98 -0.42
N HIS A 128 -9.31 -13.19 -0.19
CA HIS A 128 -10.62 -13.71 0.19
C HIS A 128 -11.22 -14.64 -0.87
N ASN A 129 -11.02 -14.31 -2.15
CA ASN A 129 -11.47 -15.15 -3.26
C ASN A 129 -10.68 -16.47 -3.30
N ALA A 130 -9.35 -16.40 -3.17
CA ALA A 130 -8.47 -17.56 -3.19
C ALA A 130 -8.69 -18.53 -2.02
N GLN A 131 -9.27 -18.10 -0.89
CA GLN A 131 -9.62 -19.00 0.20
C GLN A 131 -10.58 -20.14 -0.23
N ARG A 132 -11.35 -19.94 -1.30
CA ARG A 132 -12.27 -20.93 -1.86
C ARG A 132 -11.58 -21.97 -2.74
N CYS A 133 -10.31 -21.74 -3.10
CA CYS A 133 -9.51 -22.62 -3.94
C CYS A 133 -8.65 -23.58 -3.10
N PRO A 134 -8.25 -24.74 -3.67
CA PRO A 134 -7.17 -25.57 -3.15
C PRO A 134 -5.91 -24.75 -2.86
N TYR A 135 -5.17 -25.11 -1.80
CA TYR A 135 -4.05 -24.29 -1.28
C TYR A 135 -2.96 -24.03 -2.33
N ASP A 136 -2.64 -25.04 -3.13
CA ASP A 136 -1.66 -25.04 -4.22
C ASP A 136 -2.07 -24.14 -5.40
N GLU A 137 -3.36 -23.91 -5.62
CA GLU A 137 -3.89 -23.04 -6.68
C GLU A 137 -3.99 -21.56 -6.24
N ARG A 138 -3.96 -21.28 -4.93
CA ARG A 138 -4.17 -19.92 -4.39
C ARG A 138 -3.18 -18.88 -4.91
N PRO A 139 -1.87 -19.15 -5.00
CA PRO A 139 -0.94 -18.18 -5.53
C PRO A 139 -1.31 -17.77 -6.96
N ALA A 140 -1.74 -18.72 -7.79
CA ALA A 140 -2.09 -18.46 -9.19
C ALA A 140 -3.41 -17.67 -9.30
N ALA A 141 -4.38 -18.00 -8.45
CA ALA A 141 -5.63 -17.23 -8.34
C ALA A 141 -5.37 -15.77 -7.93
N ILE A 142 -4.50 -15.56 -6.93
CA ILE A 142 -4.12 -14.21 -6.48
C ILE A 142 -3.43 -13.44 -7.61
N LEU A 143 -2.47 -14.06 -8.30
CA LEU A 143 -1.77 -13.45 -9.42
C LEU A 143 -2.74 -13.04 -10.54
N ALA A 144 -3.72 -13.88 -10.86
CA ALA A 144 -4.71 -13.62 -11.90
C ALA A 144 -5.57 -12.38 -11.63
N GLU A 145 -5.80 -12.02 -10.36
CA GLU A 145 -6.52 -10.80 -9.98
C GLU A 145 -5.61 -9.56 -9.91
N VAL A 146 -4.40 -9.72 -9.39
CA VAL A 146 -3.45 -8.62 -9.17
C VAL A 146 -2.84 -8.11 -10.47
N GLN A 147 -2.50 -9.01 -11.41
CA GLN A 147 -1.80 -8.63 -12.63
C GLN A 147 -2.63 -7.72 -13.57
N PRO A 148 -3.93 -7.95 -13.81
CA PRO A 148 -4.78 -6.99 -14.51
C PRO A 148 -4.88 -5.63 -13.81
N ALA A 149 -4.95 -5.60 -12.47
CA ALA A 149 -5.01 -4.35 -11.72
C ALA A 149 -3.74 -3.51 -11.89
N LEU A 150 -2.56 -4.12 -11.81
CA LEU A 150 -1.29 -3.46 -12.07
C LEU A 150 -1.21 -2.89 -13.49
N ARG A 151 -1.64 -3.68 -14.51
CA ARG A 151 -1.68 -3.20 -15.90
C ARG A 151 -2.60 -1.99 -16.08
N ARG A 152 -3.77 -1.99 -15.43
CA ARG A 152 -4.69 -0.83 -15.49
C ARG A 152 -4.07 0.40 -14.84
N LEU A 153 -3.47 0.26 -13.66
CA LEU A 153 -2.82 1.37 -12.96
C LEU A 153 -1.68 1.98 -13.79
N GLN A 154 -0.91 1.13 -14.47
CA GLN A 154 0.17 1.57 -15.36
C GLN A 154 -0.34 2.45 -16.50
N THR A 155 -1.55 2.18 -17.01
CA THR A 155 -2.16 2.99 -18.08
C THR A 155 -2.78 4.30 -17.59
N THR A 156 -3.08 4.41 -16.28
CA THR A 156 -3.75 5.59 -15.72
C THR A 156 -2.79 6.59 -15.07
N SER A 157 -1.53 6.20 -14.81
CA SER A 157 -0.54 7.08 -14.16
C SER A 157 0.83 7.01 -14.81
N ALA A 158 1.18 8.06 -15.56
CA ALA A 158 2.50 8.16 -16.18
C ALA A 158 3.61 8.33 -15.12
N GLU A 159 3.35 9.08 -14.05
CA GLU A 159 4.34 9.44 -13.02
C GLU A 159 4.76 8.25 -12.14
N GLU A 160 3.88 7.27 -11.94
CA GLU A 160 4.14 6.09 -11.09
C GLU A 160 4.47 4.83 -11.90
N THR A 161 4.62 4.95 -13.23
CA THR A 161 4.92 3.83 -14.12
C THR A 161 6.13 3.05 -13.62
N GLY A 162 7.18 3.74 -13.13
CA GLY A 162 8.38 3.08 -12.61
C GLY A 162 8.11 2.21 -11.38
N ALA A 163 7.32 2.70 -10.42
CA ALA A 163 6.95 1.95 -9.22
C ALA A 163 6.05 0.75 -9.56
N ILE A 164 5.09 0.94 -10.47
CA ILE A 164 4.19 -0.13 -10.92
C ILE A 164 4.96 -1.21 -11.70
N SER A 165 5.87 -0.82 -12.59
CA SER A 165 6.75 -1.75 -13.30
C SER A 165 7.63 -2.54 -12.33
N ALA A 166 8.23 -1.89 -11.32
CA ALA A 166 9.04 -2.58 -10.32
C ALA A 166 8.23 -3.63 -9.54
N ILE A 167 6.96 -3.35 -9.20
CA ILE A 167 6.08 -4.34 -8.60
C ILE A 167 5.83 -5.52 -9.55
N GLN A 168 5.54 -5.24 -10.83
CA GLN A 168 5.32 -6.28 -11.84
C GLN A 168 6.56 -7.17 -12.04
N GLU A 169 7.75 -6.57 -12.09
CA GLU A 169 9.03 -7.27 -12.21
C GLU A 169 9.28 -8.16 -10.98
N GLN A 170 9.06 -7.64 -9.77
CA GLN A 170 9.21 -8.42 -8.54
C GLN A 170 8.27 -9.63 -8.53
N ILE A 171 7.02 -9.45 -8.97
CA ILE A 171 6.05 -10.54 -9.12
C ILE A 171 6.52 -11.54 -10.18
N ALA A 172 6.95 -11.09 -11.36
CA ALA A 172 7.40 -11.97 -12.44
C ALA A 172 8.60 -12.83 -11.99
N PHE A 173 9.58 -12.23 -11.32
CA PHE A 173 10.76 -12.93 -10.81
C PHE A 173 10.42 -13.99 -9.74
N GLY A 174 9.30 -13.84 -9.02
CA GLY A 174 8.80 -14.88 -8.10
C GLY A 174 8.13 -16.08 -8.78
N TRP A 175 7.89 -15.99 -10.08
CA TRP A 175 7.13 -16.94 -10.89
C TRP A 175 7.90 -17.49 -12.10
N GLU A 176 9.07 -16.96 -12.39
CA GLU A 176 10.04 -17.53 -13.33
C GLU A 176 10.76 -18.71 -12.64
N GLU A 177 10.52 -19.92 -13.13
CA GLU A 177 11.25 -21.16 -12.77
C GLU A 177 12.61 -21.24 -13.47
#